data_AF-A0A944HKY4-F1
#
_entry.id   AF-A0A944HKY4-F1
#
_cell.length_a   1.000
_cell.length_b   1.000
_cell.length_c   1.000
_cell.angle_alpha   90.00
_cell.angle_beta   90.00
_cell.angle_gamma   90.00
#
_symmetry.space_group_name_H-M   'P 1'
#
loop_
_entity.id
_entity.type
_entity.pdbx_description
1 polymer ?
#
loop_
_entity_poly.entity_id
_entity_poly.type
_entity_poly.pdbx_seq_one_letter_code
_entity_poly.pdbx_strand_id
1 'polypeptide(L)'
;MGDLSHHELRDWEAAIALVSAHAECYSIDHCMHDNRLWHMDLLARAERFSELTELALTDVHTRRRLNRSLRDQGMEAVLRGRAKDRDRDALYVLVRLLCETNRVQEAHRAAQEFGPEDQHAHQIVARFRSPSIGEQ
;
A
#
# COMPACT_ATOMS: atom_id res chain seq x y z
N MET A 1 -0.68 17.76 11.40
CA MET A 1 -1.01 16.62 12.28
C MET A 1 -2.08 17.13 13.23
N GLY A 2 -3.35 16.90 12.86
CA GLY A 2 -4.49 17.36 13.65
C GLY A 2 -4.78 16.32 14.72
N ASP A 3 -4.83 16.75 15.97
CA ASP A 3 -5.26 15.95 17.11
C ASP A 3 -6.73 15.58 16.88
N LEU A 4 -6.99 14.32 16.49
CA LEU A 4 -8.35 13.82 16.33
C LEU A 4 -9.01 13.86 17.70
N SER A 5 -10.18 14.50 17.78
CA SER A 5 -10.89 14.60 19.04
C SER A 5 -11.25 13.21 19.57
N HIS A 6 -11.31 13.05 20.90
CA HIS A 6 -11.72 11.80 21.54
C HIS A 6 -13.08 11.25 21.07
N HIS A 7 -13.92 12.07 20.41
CA HIS A 7 -15.19 11.67 19.82
C HIS A 7 -14.97 11.00 18.46
N GLU A 8 -14.20 11.63 17.57
CA GLU A 8 -13.89 11.10 16.24
C GLU A 8 -13.19 9.74 16.34
N LEU A 9 -12.26 9.58 17.27
CA LEU A 9 -11.61 8.29 17.53
C LEU A 9 -12.61 7.19 17.94
N ARG A 10 -13.63 7.51 18.75
CA ARG A 10 -14.67 6.53 19.13
C ARG A 10 -15.58 6.15 17.96
N ASP A 11 -15.87 7.11 17.08
CA ASP A 11 -16.68 6.86 15.89
C ASP A 11 -15.96 5.92 14.92
N TRP A 12 -14.64 6.07 14.78
CA TRP A 12 -13.81 5.16 13.99
C TRP A 12 -13.78 3.74 14.56
N GLU A 13 -13.59 3.57 15.87
CA GLU A 13 -13.61 2.24 16.51
C GLU A 13 -14.95 1.52 16.30
N ALA A 14 -16.07 2.23 16.48
CA ALA A 14 -17.40 1.67 16.29
C ALA A 14 -17.63 1.24 14.82
N ALA A 15 -17.23 2.08 13.86
CA ALA A 15 -17.35 1.77 12.44
C ALA A 15 -16.48 0.56 12.04
N ILE A 16 -15.24 0.50 12.51
CA ILE A 16 -14.32 -0.61 12.25
C ILE A 16 -14.91 -1.92 12.79
N ALA A 17 -15.36 -1.94 14.05
CA ALA A 17 -15.91 -3.14 14.68
C ALA A 17 -17.18 -3.65 13.98
N LEU A 18 -18.05 -2.74 13.55
CA LEU A 18 -19.30 -3.09 12.85
C LEU A 18 -19.04 -3.75 11.50
N VAL A 19 -18.13 -3.17 10.71
CA VAL A 19 -17.82 -3.67 9.36
C VAL A 19 -16.97 -4.93 9.44
N SER A 20 -16.00 -5.00 10.36
CA SER A 20 -15.12 -6.16 10.50
C SER A 20 -15.87 -7.44 10.86
N ALA A 21 -16.97 -7.33 11.62
CA ALA A 21 -17.81 -8.46 12.00
C ALA A 21 -18.46 -9.21 10.82
N HIS A 22 -18.55 -8.57 9.66
CA HIS A 22 -19.20 -9.10 8.45
C HIS A 22 -18.26 -9.07 7.24
N ALA A 23 -16.94 -9.01 7.47
CA ALA A 23 -15.93 -8.84 6.43
C ALA A 23 -15.17 -10.15 6.17
N GLU A 24 -15.27 -10.68 4.95
CA GLU A 24 -14.54 -11.88 4.54
C GLU A 24 -13.87 -11.70 3.17
N CYS A 25 -12.55 -11.94 3.11
CA CYS A 25 -11.75 -11.70 1.91
C CYS A 25 -12.14 -12.59 0.73
N TYR A 26 -12.41 -13.87 0.96
CA TYR A 26 -12.71 -14.83 -0.09
C TYR A 26 -14.17 -15.31 -0.07
N SER A 27 -15.08 -14.51 0.49
CA SER A 27 -16.49 -14.86 0.50
C SER A 27 -17.08 -14.78 -0.91
N ILE A 28 -17.96 -15.73 -1.22
CA ILE A 28 -18.81 -15.70 -2.40
C ILE A 28 -19.99 -14.73 -2.23
N ASP A 29 -20.27 -14.31 -0.99
CA ASP A 29 -21.23 -13.25 -0.70
C ASP A 29 -20.58 -11.89 -0.99
N HIS A 30 -21.10 -11.20 -2.00
CA HIS A 30 -20.63 -9.89 -2.42
C HIS A 30 -20.69 -8.86 -1.29
N CYS A 31 -21.69 -8.91 -0.40
CA CYS A 31 -21.79 -7.97 0.71
C CYS A 31 -20.65 -8.16 1.71
N MET A 32 -20.27 -9.43 1.98
CA MET A 32 -19.17 -9.72 2.90
C MET A 32 -17.80 -9.38 2.30
N HIS A 33 -17.64 -9.58 0.98
CA HIS A 33 -16.44 -9.15 0.27
C HIS A 33 -16.34 -7.61 0.23
N ASP A 34 -17.44 -6.90 -0.03
CA ASP A 34 -17.47 -5.43 -0.01
C ASP A 34 -17.17 -4.88 1.38
N ASN A 35 -17.73 -5.48 2.43
CA ASN A 35 -17.39 -5.16 3.81
C ASN A 35 -15.90 -5.37 4.08
N ARG A 36 -15.26 -6.39 3.48
CA ARG A 36 -13.82 -6.56 3.59
C ARG A 36 -13.06 -5.41 2.95
N LEU A 37 -13.42 -5.01 1.73
CA LEU A 37 -12.82 -3.85 1.07
C LEU A 37 -12.96 -2.59 1.92
N TRP A 38 -14.14 -2.37 2.47
CA TRP A 38 -14.43 -1.22 3.31
C TRP A 38 -13.64 -1.26 4.63
N HIS A 39 -13.56 -2.40 5.30
CA HIS A 39 -12.80 -2.56 6.54
C HIS A 39 -11.33 -2.12 6.35
N MET A 40 -10.68 -2.55 5.25
CA MET A 40 -9.30 -2.17 4.97
C MET A 40 -9.14 -0.66 4.72
N ASP A 41 -10.13 -0.04 4.08
CA ASP A 41 -10.15 1.42 3.89
C ASP A 41 -10.33 2.18 5.19
N LEU A 42 -11.17 1.70 6.11
CA LEU A 42 -11.34 2.29 7.44
C LEU A 42 -10.03 2.23 8.23
N LEU A 43 -9.37 1.07 8.28
CA LEU A 43 -8.07 0.93 8.95
C LEU A 43 -7.00 1.85 8.35
N ALA A 44 -6.96 1.97 7.03
CA ALA A 44 -5.99 2.84 6.35
C ALA A 44 -6.22 4.33 6.67
N ARG A 45 -7.49 4.77 6.71
CA ARG A 45 -7.85 6.16 7.02
C ARG A 45 -7.63 6.50 8.49
N ALA A 46 -7.78 5.53 9.38
CA ALA A 46 -7.48 5.64 10.80
C ALA A 46 -5.98 5.45 11.12
N GLU A 47 -5.12 5.31 10.10
CA GLU A 47 -3.67 5.07 10.25
C GLU A 47 -3.32 3.85 11.11
N ARG A 48 -4.22 2.85 11.19
CA ARG A 48 -4.04 1.60 11.94
C ARG A 48 -3.17 0.61 11.17
N PHE A 49 -1.94 1.02 10.85
CA PHE A 49 -1.02 0.26 10.00
C PHE A 49 -0.53 -1.04 10.61
N SER A 50 -0.48 -1.14 11.94
CA SER A 50 -0.13 -2.40 12.63
C SER A 50 -1.15 -3.50 12.30
N GLU A 51 -2.44 -3.20 12.37
CA GLU A 51 -3.50 -4.16 12.06
C GLU A 51 -3.57 -4.48 10.57
N LEU A 52 -3.39 -3.47 9.70
CA LEU A 52 -3.23 -3.74 8.27
C LEU A 52 -2.02 -4.63 7.99
N THR A 53 -0.95 -4.50 8.76
CA THR A 53 0.25 -5.33 8.60
C THR A 53 -0.03 -6.78 8.99
N GLU A 54 -0.73 -7.01 10.09
CA GLU A 54 -1.14 -8.35 10.52
C GLU A 54 -2.05 -9.02 9.49
N LEU A 55 -3.07 -8.31 9.03
CA LEU A 55 -4.02 -8.80 8.03
C LEU A 55 -3.34 -9.05 6.66
N ALA A 56 -2.36 -8.22 6.28
CA ALA A 56 -1.62 -8.34 5.02
C ALA A 56 -0.76 -9.61 4.90
N LEU A 57 -0.54 -10.34 6.00
CA LEU A 57 0.19 -11.60 5.98
C LEU A 57 -0.58 -12.69 5.22
N THR A 58 -1.91 -12.67 5.31
CA THR A 58 -2.78 -13.71 4.72
C THR A 58 -3.74 -13.16 3.67
N ASP A 59 -4.00 -11.85 3.66
CA ASP A 59 -4.89 -11.18 2.72
C ASP A 59 -4.12 -10.31 1.72
N VAL A 60 -4.20 -10.70 0.44
CA VAL A 60 -3.55 -9.99 -0.68
C VAL A 60 -4.15 -8.60 -0.93
N HIS A 61 -5.44 -8.41 -0.74
CA HIS A 61 -6.08 -7.11 -0.89
C HIS A 61 -5.63 -6.16 0.23
N THR A 62 -5.49 -6.68 1.44
CA THR A 62 -4.95 -5.89 2.57
C THR A 62 -3.52 -5.50 2.31
N ARG A 63 -2.68 -6.43 1.84
CA ARG A 63 -1.28 -6.13 1.51
C ARG A 63 -1.16 -5.03 0.46
N ARG A 64 -1.95 -5.11 -0.62
CA ARG A 64 -1.99 -4.07 -1.66
C ARG A 64 -2.47 -2.74 -1.11
N ARG A 65 -3.50 -2.75 -0.26
CA ARG A 65 -4.05 -1.54 0.34
C ARG A 65 -3.04 -0.87 1.27
N LEU A 66 -2.39 -1.65 2.14
CA LEU A 66 -1.33 -1.19 3.03
C LEU A 66 -0.20 -0.54 2.24
N ASN A 67 0.36 -1.24 1.25
CA ASN A 67 1.46 -0.70 0.44
C ASN A 67 1.06 0.63 -0.24
N ARG A 68 -0.18 0.73 -0.76
CA ARG A 68 -0.68 2.00 -1.31
C ARG A 68 -0.72 3.11 -0.26
N SER A 69 -1.28 2.86 0.92
CA SER A 69 -1.33 3.85 2.00
C SER A 69 0.06 4.31 2.42
N LEU A 70 1.02 3.39 2.52
CA LEU A 70 2.42 3.71 2.84
C LEU A 70 3.05 4.62 1.79
N ARG A 71 2.75 4.42 0.49
CA ARG A 71 3.20 5.33 -0.58
C ARG A 71 2.54 6.69 -0.47
N ASP A 72 1.22 6.74 -0.26
CA ASP A 72 0.48 7.99 -0.19
C ASP A 72 0.96 8.86 0.99
N GLN A 73 1.46 8.24 2.06
CA GLN A 73 2.11 8.91 3.20
C GLN A 73 3.63 9.09 3.06
N GLY A 74 4.25 8.64 1.96
CA GLY A 74 5.70 8.75 1.75
C GLY A 74 6.55 7.91 2.70
N MET A 75 6.01 6.84 3.29
CA MET A 75 6.69 5.96 4.25
C MET A 75 7.71 5.01 3.55
N GLU A 76 8.71 5.60 2.89
CA GLU A 76 9.71 4.88 2.09
C GLU A 76 10.45 3.81 2.89
N ALA A 77 10.86 4.10 4.13
CA ALA A 77 11.62 3.17 4.96
C ALA A 77 10.83 1.88 5.24
N VAL A 78 9.51 1.99 5.45
CA VAL A 78 8.63 0.85 5.66
C VAL A 78 8.49 0.04 4.37
N LEU A 79 8.28 0.71 3.24
CA LEU A 79 8.22 0.05 1.92
C LEU A 79 9.51 -0.70 1.58
N ARG A 80 10.69 -0.13 1.91
CA ARG A 80 11.99 -0.80 1.77
C ARG A 80 12.10 -2.05 2.63
N GLY A 81 11.68 -1.97 3.90
CA GLY A 81 11.66 -3.14 4.78
C GLY A 81 10.83 -4.27 4.20
N ARG A 82 9.62 -3.96 3.74
CA ARG A 82 8.72 -4.94 3.13
C ARG A 82 9.26 -5.52 1.82
N ALA A 83 9.84 -4.68 0.95
CA ALA A 83 10.48 -5.14 -0.29
C ALA A 83 11.65 -6.09 -0.01
N LYS A 84 12.45 -5.79 1.03
CA LYS A 84 13.53 -6.66 1.51
C LYS A 84 12.99 -8.01 2.01
N ASP A 85 11.82 -8.01 2.64
CA ASP A 85 11.09 -9.22 3.05
C ASP A 85 10.34 -9.92 1.88
N ARG A 86 10.71 -9.58 0.64
CA ARG A 86 10.21 -10.17 -0.62
C ARG A 86 8.74 -9.87 -0.92
N ASP A 87 8.17 -8.82 -0.32
CA ASP A 87 6.88 -8.27 -0.77
C ASP A 87 7.07 -7.55 -2.12
N ARG A 88 6.76 -8.24 -3.22
CA ARG A 88 6.89 -7.70 -4.58
C ARG A 88 5.99 -6.49 -4.83
N ASP A 89 4.78 -6.48 -4.24
CA ASP A 89 3.88 -5.33 -4.38
C ASP A 89 4.50 -4.10 -3.69
N ALA A 90 5.17 -4.28 -2.55
CA ALA A 90 5.90 -3.20 -1.87
C ALA A 90 7.08 -2.69 -2.70
N LEU A 91 7.82 -3.58 -3.39
CA LEU A 91 8.89 -3.19 -4.30
C LEU A 91 8.37 -2.29 -5.43
N TYR A 92 7.27 -2.68 -6.09
CA TYR A 92 6.71 -1.88 -7.18
C TYR A 92 6.24 -0.51 -6.72
N VAL A 93 5.61 -0.47 -5.54
CA VAL A 93 5.12 0.77 -4.94
C VAL A 93 6.29 1.68 -4.50
N LEU A 94 7.35 1.12 -3.92
CA LEU A 94 8.58 1.84 -3.58
C LEU A 94 9.22 2.47 -4.82
N VAL A 95 9.39 1.69 -5.89
CA VAL A 95 9.98 2.16 -7.15
C VAL A 95 9.15 3.30 -7.73
N ARG A 96 7.82 3.18 -7.75
CA ARG A 96 6.93 4.27 -8.20
C ARG A 96 7.07 5.52 -7.36
N LEU A 97 7.04 5.40 -6.02
CA LEU A 97 7.21 6.53 -5.11
C LEU A 97 8.54 7.27 -5.38
N LEU A 98 9.63 6.54 -5.52
CA LEU A 98 10.95 7.11 -5.81
C LEU A 98 10.98 7.81 -7.17
N CYS A 99 10.38 7.21 -8.20
CA CYS A 99 10.30 7.84 -9.51
C CYS A 99 9.44 9.12 -9.51
N GLU A 100 8.26 9.08 -8.89
CA GLU A 100 7.33 10.21 -8.77
C GLU A 100 7.93 11.38 -7.98
N THR A 101 8.84 11.09 -7.04
CA THR A 101 9.61 12.08 -6.29
C THR A 101 10.93 12.46 -6.96
N ASN A 102 11.08 12.19 -8.26
CA ASN A 102 12.24 12.49 -9.09
C ASN A 102 13.57 11.86 -8.62
N ARG A 103 13.50 10.77 -7.84
CA ARG A 103 14.64 10.00 -7.31
C ARG A 103 14.86 8.72 -8.11
N VAL A 104 14.88 8.86 -9.43
CA VAL A 104 14.93 7.74 -10.39
C VAL A 104 16.18 6.85 -10.22
N GLN A 105 17.32 7.42 -9.81
CA GLN A 105 18.52 6.62 -9.53
C GLN A 105 18.37 5.74 -8.28
N GLU A 106 17.64 6.23 -7.28
CA GLU A 106 17.30 5.42 -6.11
C GLU A 106 16.28 4.34 -6.44
N ALA A 107 15.30 4.66 -7.29
CA ALA A 107 14.34 3.69 -7.80
C ALA A 107 15.04 2.53 -8.52
N HIS A 108 16.02 2.84 -9.37
CA HIS A 108 16.85 1.84 -10.05
C HIS A 108 17.65 0.98 -9.06
N ARG A 109 18.29 1.59 -8.05
CA ARG A 109 19.01 0.84 -7.02
C ARG A 109 18.08 -0.09 -6.25
N ALA A 110 16.89 0.38 -5.86
CA ALA A 110 15.91 -0.44 -5.16
C ALA A 110 15.45 -1.64 -6.01
N ALA A 111 15.21 -1.44 -7.31
CA ALA A 111 14.87 -2.53 -8.22
C ALA A 111 16.02 -3.56 -8.32
N GLN A 112 17.26 -3.10 -8.45
CA GLN A 112 18.43 -4.00 -8.49
C GLN A 112 18.66 -4.75 -7.18
N GLU A 113 18.46 -4.10 -6.04
CA GLU A 113 18.72 -4.67 -4.72
C GLU A 113 17.67 -5.70 -4.33
N PHE A 114 16.38 -5.39 -4.53
CA PHE A 114 15.27 -6.21 -4.01
C PHE A 114 14.61 -7.09 -5.08
N GLY A 115 14.82 -6.82 -6.36
CA GLY A 115 14.26 -7.58 -7.47
C GLY A 115 15.15 -7.54 -8.70
N PRO A 116 16.41 -8.02 -8.64
CA PRO A 116 17.36 -7.91 -9.74
C PRO A 116 16.83 -8.52 -11.05
N GLU A 117 16.06 -9.60 -10.95
CA GLU A 117 15.42 -10.31 -12.08
C GLU A 117 13.97 -9.87 -12.33
N ASP A 118 13.43 -8.94 -11.52
CA ASP A 118 12.05 -8.51 -11.61
C ASP A 118 11.88 -7.51 -12.77
N GLN A 119 11.53 -8.05 -13.93
CA GLN A 119 11.32 -7.28 -15.15
C GLN A 119 10.30 -6.16 -14.97
N HIS A 120 9.27 -6.36 -14.14
CA HIS A 120 8.23 -5.34 -13.95
C HIS A 120 8.76 -4.15 -13.17
N ALA A 121 9.53 -4.39 -12.09
CA ALA A 121 10.17 -3.33 -11.33
C ALA A 121 11.09 -2.47 -12.23
N HIS A 122 11.91 -3.10 -13.08
CA HIS A 122 12.80 -2.40 -14.02
C HIS A 122 12.03 -1.62 -15.09
N GLN A 123 10.92 -2.16 -15.59
CA GLN A 123 10.05 -1.45 -16.56
C GLN A 123 9.42 -0.18 -15.97
N ILE A 124 9.04 -0.20 -14.68
CA ILE A 124 8.56 1.00 -14.01
C ILE A 124 9.65 2.07 -14.05
N VAL A 125 10.88 1.76 -13.65
CA VAL A 125 12.01 2.73 -13.70
C VAL A 125 12.23 3.26 -15.11
N ALA A 126 12.23 2.39 -16.12
CA ALA A 126 12.47 2.76 -17.51
C ALA A 126 11.42 3.77 -18.04
N ARG A 127 10.14 3.60 -17.69
CA ARG A 127 9.06 4.53 -18.06
C ARG A 127 9.27 5.94 -17.54
N PHE A 128 9.84 6.10 -16.34
CA PHE A 128 10.10 7.42 -15.77
C PHE A 128 11.44 8.02 -16.23
N ARG A 129 12.39 7.22 -16.72
CA ARG A 129 13.62 7.71 -17.36
C ARG A 129 13.38 8.25 -18.77
N SER A 130 12.42 7.67 -19.47
CA SER A 130 12.03 8.07 -20.83
C SER A 130 10.64 8.68 -20.77
N PRO A 131 10.46 9.91 -20.24
CA PRO A 131 9.21 10.62 -20.49
C PRO A 131 9.07 10.70 -22.01
N SER A 132 7.97 10.18 -22.54
CA SER A 132 7.69 10.24 -23.97
C SER A 132 7.88 11.68 -24.45
N ILE A 133 8.76 11.85 -25.44
CA ILE A 133 8.73 13.02 -26.30
C ILE A 133 7.41 12.90 -27.08
N GLY A 134 6.39 13.67 -26.68
CA GLY A 134 5.04 13.70 -27.25
C GLY A 134 4.00 13.69 -26.13
N GLU A 135 3.10 14.66 -25.99
CA GLU A 135 2.38 15.39 -27.04
C GLU A 135 2.33 16.92 -26.79
N GLN A 136 2.33 17.67 -27.91
CA GLN A 136 1.99 19.09 -28.03
C GLN A 136 0.48 19.25 -28.19
#